data_AF-A0A2S4VJN5-F1
#
_entry.id   AF-A0A2S4VJN5-F1
#
_cell.length_a   1.000
_cell.length_b   1.000
_cell.length_c   1.000
_cell.angle_alpha   90.00
_cell.angle_beta   90.00
_cell.angle_gamma   90.00
#
_symmetry.space_group_name_H-M   'P 1'
#
loop_
_entity.id
_entity.type
_entity.pdbx_description
1 polymer ?
#
loop_
_entity_poly.entity_id
_entity_poly.type
_entity_poly.pdbx_seq_one_letter_code
_entity_poly.pdbx_strand_id
1 'polypeptide(L)'
;CPNQLRTTEQTNGYSEHEIKQISELHLNKKQVIKKNYLILFNNTQPPSSQLIGRVNAIWMVQKPGNQSSYFFHTTLFQKLDKNGFYRMRQIQKTSHKAFVHTSRIVTGLNVQHNCHLGGCQLTLTRTALLTHKDNERYVVNLASLASPALHREASAIVLKSVDQLAWINVLHDGLGVWCSAIEKKGKSKVKKKNIGALTSTMDPELV
;
A
#
# COMPACT_ATOMS: atom_id res chain seq x y z
N CYS A 1 -1.28 -28.20 -12.30
CA CYS A 1 -0.34 -29.31 -12.12
C CYS A 1 0.33 -29.21 -10.75
N PRO A 2 0.05 -30.09 -9.78
CA PRO A 2 0.70 -30.08 -8.48
C PRO A 2 1.83 -31.11 -8.49
N ASN A 3 3.08 -30.69 -8.72
CA ASN A 3 4.29 -31.51 -8.51
C ASN A 3 5.59 -30.69 -8.71
N GLN A 4 5.81 -29.64 -7.92
CA GLN A 4 7.13 -28.96 -7.87
C GLN A 4 7.59 -28.67 -6.44
N LEU A 5 7.49 -29.67 -5.57
CA LEU A 5 8.26 -29.77 -4.33
C LEU A 5 9.23 -30.97 -4.34
N ARG A 6 9.60 -31.48 -5.52
CA ARG A 6 10.67 -32.48 -5.65
C ARG A 6 11.88 -31.87 -6.35
N THR A 7 12.68 -31.15 -5.58
CA THR A 7 14.13 -31.04 -5.82
C THR A 7 14.80 -31.92 -4.78
N THR A 8 15.51 -32.93 -5.26
CA THR A 8 16.01 -34.13 -4.58
C THR A 8 17.13 -33.91 -3.55
N GLU A 9 17.30 -32.70 -3.02
CA GLU A 9 18.35 -32.39 -2.03
C GLU A 9 17.83 -31.79 -0.71
N GLN A 10 16.50 -31.70 -0.51
CA GLN A 10 15.91 -31.19 0.76
C GLN A 10 14.89 -32.13 1.43
N THR A 11 14.64 -33.32 0.88
CA THR A 11 13.58 -34.22 1.36
C THR A 11 13.97 -35.14 2.52
N ASN A 12 15.23 -35.18 2.96
CA ASN A 12 15.68 -36.11 4.01
C ASN A 12 15.51 -35.59 5.46
N GLY A 13 15.14 -34.32 5.66
CA GLY A 13 15.01 -33.72 7.00
C GLY A 13 13.58 -33.73 7.59
N TYR A 14 12.57 -34.12 6.81
CA TYR A 14 11.15 -33.90 7.15
C TYR A 14 10.25 -35.13 6.90
N SER A 15 10.81 -36.34 6.83
CA SER A 15 10.06 -37.58 6.52
C SER A 15 8.89 -37.87 7.48
N GLU A 16 8.93 -37.36 8.71
CA GLU A 16 7.87 -37.51 9.71
C GLU A 16 6.99 -36.26 9.90
N HIS A 17 7.15 -35.24 9.05
CA HIS A 17 6.45 -33.97 9.23
C HIS A 17 5.23 -33.87 8.30
N GLU A 18 4.13 -33.39 8.86
CA GLU A 18 2.95 -33.05 8.06
C GLU A 18 3.10 -31.63 7.52
N ILE A 19 2.98 -31.48 6.19
CA ILE A 19 3.10 -30.19 5.51
C ILE A 19 1.74 -29.80 4.95
N LYS A 20 1.20 -28.67 5.41
CA LYS A 20 -0.11 -28.14 5.00
C LYS A 20 0.02 -26.72 4.48
N GLN A 21 -0.69 -26.39 3.41
CA GLN A 21 -0.84 -25.01 2.98
C GLN A 21 -2.00 -24.36 3.77
N ILE A 22 -1.80 -23.14 4.26
CA ILE A 22 -2.82 -22.36 4.97
C ILE A 22 -3.13 -21.05 4.22
N SER A 23 -4.30 -20.48 4.46
CA SER A 23 -4.78 -19.27 3.77
C SER A 23 -4.21 -17.97 4.35
N GLU A 24 -4.02 -17.93 5.67
CA GLU A 24 -3.58 -16.76 6.42
C GLU A 24 -2.84 -17.12 7.72
N LEU A 25 -2.07 -16.16 8.24
CA LEU A 25 -1.37 -16.27 9.51
C LEU A 25 -1.43 -14.94 10.25
N HIS A 26 -1.74 -14.98 11.55
CA HIS A 26 -1.66 -13.81 12.41
C HIS A 26 -0.19 -13.58 12.80
N LEU A 27 0.42 -12.52 12.27
CA LEU A 27 1.76 -12.10 12.67
C LEU A 27 1.75 -11.49 14.08
N ASN A 28 0.67 -10.76 14.41
CA ASN A 28 0.39 -10.21 15.74
C ASN A 28 -1.12 -9.86 15.85
N LYS A 29 -1.55 -9.31 17.00
CA LYS A 29 -2.96 -8.93 17.24
C LYS A 29 -3.55 -7.95 16.19
N LYS A 30 -2.71 -7.23 15.44
CA LYS A 30 -3.13 -6.18 14.50
C LYS A 30 -2.86 -6.54 13.03
N GLN A 31 -2.07 -7.58 12.75
CA GLN A 31 -1.63 -7.90 11.39
C GLN A 31 -1.89 -9.37 11.07
N VAL A 32 -2.81 -9.59 10.13
CA VAL A 32 -3.06 -10.88 9.49
C VAL A 32 -2.44 -10.83 8.09
N ILE A 33 -1.56 -11.79 7.80
CA ILE A 33 -0.86 -11.90 6.53
C ILE A 33 -1.50 -13.04 5.72
N LYS A 34 -1.83 -12.77 4.46
CA LYS A 34 -2.46 -13.72 3.54
C LYS A 34 -1.78 -13.70 2.18
N LYS A 35 -2.22 -14.55 1.25
CA LYS A 35 -1.78 -14.51 -0.14
C LYS A 35 -1.89 -13.09 -0.73
N ASN A 36 -0.91 -12.72 -1.54
CA ASN A 36 -0.73 -11.40 -2.18
C ASN A 36 -0.38 -10.24 -1.24
N TYR A 37 -0.28 -10.42 0.08
CA TYR A 37 0.28 -9.39 0.95
C TYR A 37 1.76 -9.18 0.65
N LEU A 38 2.24 -7.94 0.80
CA LEU A 38 3.67 -7.66 0.83
C LEU A 38 4.15 -7.64 2.28
N ILE A 39 5.33 -8.21 2.49
CA ILE A 39 5.99 -8.32 3.79
C ILE A 39 7.42 -7.81 3.71
N LEU A 40 7.86 -7.22 4.81
CA LEU A 40 9.25 -6.88 5.08
C LEU A 40 9.85 -7.98 5.96
N PHE A 41 11.03 -8.49 5.61
CA PHE A 41 11.69 -9.54 6.40
C PHE A 41 13.21 -9.43 6.34
N ASN A 42 13.87 -9.97 7.35
CA ASN A 42 15.32 -9.93 7.47
C ASN A 42 15.97 -11.05 6.63
N ASN A 43 16.93 -10.69 5.77
CA ASN A 43 17.77 -11.64 5.05
C ASN A 43 18.66 -12.44 6.03
N THR A 44 18.94 -13.69 5.69
CA THR A 44 19.82 -14.57 6.45
C THR A 44 21.30 -14.40 6.10
N GLN A 45 21.60 -13.88 4.90
CA GLN A 45 22.98 -13.71 4.43
C GLN A 45 23.52 -12.31 4.80
N PRO A 46 24.77 -12.20 5.28
CA PRO A 46 25.45 -10.93 5.47
C PRO A 46 25.70 -10.21 4.12
N PRO A 47 25.63 -8.86 4.08
CA PRO A 47 25.18 -7.97 5.13
C PRO A 47 23.67 -8.11 5.37
N SER A 48 23.26 -8.16 6.64
CA SER A 48 21.84 -8.29 7.02
C SER A 48 21.06 -7.11 6.46
N SER A 49 20.30 -7.36 5.41
CA SER A 49 19.45 -6.39 4.73
C SER A 49 18.00 -6.81 4.84
N GLN A 50 17.11 -5.84 4.92
CA GLN A 50 15.68 -6.10 4.84
C GLN A 50 15.25 -6.26 3.39
N LEU A 51 14.54 -7.34 3.12
CA LEU A 51 13.97 -7.64 1.82
C LEU A 51 12.46 -7.41 1.84
N ILE A 52 11.90 -7.12 0.67
CA ILE A 52 10.46 -7.00 0.46
C ILE A 52 10.02 -8.18 -0.40
N GLY A 53 8.96 -8.86 0.02
CA GLY A 53 8.40 -9.98 -0.73
C GLY A 53 6.89 -9.99 -0.75
N ARG A 54 6.29 -10.42 -1.86
CA ARG A 54 4.86 -10.73 -1.93
C ARG A 54 4.63 -12.19 -1.59
N VAL A 55 3.67 -12.45 -0.70
CA VAL A 55 3.28 -13.80 -0.30
C VAL A 55 2.56 -14.51 -1.44
N ASN A 56 3.13 -15.61 -1.91
CA ASN A 56 2.52 -16.50 -2.90
C ASN A 56 1.69 -17.60 -2.23
N ALA A 57 2.22 -18.18 -1.14
CA ALA A 57 1.59 -19.21 -0.34
C ALA A 57 2.18 -19.23 1.09
N ILE A 58 1.42 -19.76 2.04
CA ILE A 58 1.84 -19.94 3.43
C ILE A 58 1.79 -21.43 3.73
N TRP A 59 2.86 -21.97 4.31
CA TRP A 59 3.03 -23.38 4.62
C TRP A 59 3.22 -23.56 6.12
N MET A 60 2.47 -24.48 6.69
CA MET A 60 2.63 -25.01 8.03
C MET A 60 3.38 -26.33 7.93
N VAL A 61 4.42 -26.48 8.74
CA VAL A 61 5.19 -27.72 8.90
C VAL A 61 5.00 -28.17 10.34
N GLN A 62 4.29 -29.28 10.53
CA GLN A 62 3.96 -29.82 11.83
C GLN A 62 4.89 -30.99 12.15
N LYS A 63 5.62 -30.88 13.27
CA LYS A 63 6.51 -31.91 13.78
C LYS A 63 5.75 -32.93 14.63
N PRO A 64 6.27 -34.16 14.76
CA PRO A 64 5.85 -35.07 15.82
C PRO A 64 5.91 -34.36 17.18
N GLY A 65 4.84 -34.44 17.98
CA GLY A 65 4.73 -33.71 19.25
C GLY A 65 4.06 -32.31 19.17
N ASN A 66 3.29 -32.04 18.12
CA ASN A 66 2.45 -30.83 17.95
C ASN A 66 3.19 -29.49 17.84
N GLN A 67 4.51 -29.48 17.66
CA GLN A 67 5.23 -28.24 17.34
C GLN A 67 5.01 -27.87 15.87
N SER A 68 4.52 -26.67 15.60
CA SER A 68 4.31 -26.16 14.23
C SER A 68 5.28 -25.04 13.89
N SER A 69 5.80 -25.04 12.67
CA SER A 69 6.61 -23.96 12.08
C SER A 69 5.92 -23.43 10.83
N TYR A 70 6.08 -22.14 10.57
CA TYR A 70 5.38 -21.46 9.48
C TYR A 70 6.37 -20.81 8.52
N PHE A 71 6.16 -21.06 7.23
CA PHE A 71 7.00 -20.60 6.13
C PHE A 71 6.18 -19.89 5.07
N PHE A 72 6.68 -18.76 4.60
CA PHE A 72 6.07 -17.97 3.55
C PHE A 72 6.86 -18.18 2.27
N HIS A 73 6.21 -18.74 1.24
CA HIS A 73 6.75 -18.71 -0.10
C HIS A 73 6.50 -17.34 -0.71
N THR A 74 7.56 -16.63 -1.07
CA THR A 74 7.51 -15.23 -1.48
C THR A 74 8.14 -15.00 -2.84
N THR A 75 7.64 -14.01 -3.58
CA THR A 75 8.34 -13.42 -4.72
C THR A 75 8.97 -12.10 -4.27
N LEU A 76 10.26 -11.92 -4.53
CA LEU A 76 11.02 -10.78 -4.04
C LEU A 76 10.79 -9.53 -4.89
N PHE A 77 10.88 -8.38 -4.22
CA PHE A 77 10.79 -7.05 -4.82
C PHE A 77 12.07 -6.28 -4.55
N GLN A 78 12.58 -5.61 -5.59
CA GLN A 78 13.68 -4.67 -5.47
C GLN A 78 13.15 -3.27 -5.19
N LYS A 79 13.86 -2.51 -4.35
CA LYS A 79 13.60 -1.08 -4.15
C LYS A 79 14.17 -0.30 -5.33
N LEU A 80 13.39 0.62 -5.87
CA LEU A 80 13.77 1.55 -6.92
C LEU A 80 13.83 2.97 -6.34
N ASP A 81 14.03 3.97 -7.19
CA ASP A 81 14.01 5.37 -6.80
C ASP A 81 12.66 5.85 -6.26
N LYS A 82 12.67 7.04 -5.66
CA LYS A 82 11.45 7.73 -5.25
C LYS A 82 10.66 8.06 -6.51
N ASN A 83 9.41 7.61 -6.57
CA ASN A 83 8.51 7.92 -7.67
C ASN A 83 8.22 9.43 -7.71
N GLY A 84 8.36 10.08 -8.87
CA GLY A 84 8.16 11.52 -9.02
C GLY A 84 6.72 11.97 -8.77
N PHE A 85 5.74 11.19 -9.22
CA PHE A 85 4.32 11.49 -9.10
C PHE A 85 3.82 11.30 -7.65
N TYR A 86 4.03 10.12 -7.08
CA TYR A 86 3.56 9.81 -5.72
C TYR A 86 4.47 10.36 -4.62
N ARG A 87 5.73 10.70 -4.94
CA ARG A 87 6.79 11.05 -3.97
C ARG A 87 7.05 9.94 -2.94
N MET A 88 6.71 8.70 -3.27
CA MET A 88 6.84 7.50 -2.44
C MET A 88 7.90 6.55 -3.00
N ARG A 89 8.38 5.62 -2.18
CA ARG A 89 9.41 4.66 -2.60
C ARG A 89 8.80 3.65 -3.56
N GLN A 90 9.34 3.56 -4.77
CA GLN A 90 8.90 2.56 -5.73
C GLN A 90 9.56 1.21 -5.43
N ILE A 91 8.81 0.13 -5.64
CA ILE A 91 9.30 -1.24 -5.61
C ILE A 91 8.85 -1.97 -6.88
N GLN A 92 9.67 -2.90 -7.34
CA GLN A 92 9.39 -3.68 -8.54
C GLN A 92 9.59 -5.16 -8.27
N LYS A 93 8.66 -5.96 -8.76
CA LYS A 93 8.71 -7.42 -8.71
C LYS A 93 9.92 -7.95 -9.47
N THR A 94 10.56 -8.96 -8.92
CA THR A 94 11.68 -9.68 -9.55
C THR A 94 11.27 -11.12 -9.87
N SER A 95 12.13 -11.85 -10.58
CA SER A 95 11.97 -13.29 -10.80
C SER A 95 12.33 -14.13 -9.57
N HIS A 96 13.06 -13.55 -8.60
CA HIS A 96 13.56 -14.26 -7.44
C HIS A 96 12.45 -14.63 -6.47
N LYS A 97 12.58 -15.81 -5.87
CA LYS A 97 11.66 -16.35 -4.87
C LYS A 97 12.43 -16.76 -3.63
N ALA A 98 11.76 -16.73 -2.49
CA ALA A 98 12.35 -17.16 -1.22
C ALA A 98 11.30 -17.84 -0.33
N PHE A 99 11.74 -18.81 0.47
CA PHE A 99 10.99 -19.31 1.61
C PHE A 99 11.46 -18.59 2.87
N VAL A 100 10.53 -17.96 3.57
CA VAL A 100 10.83 -17.11 4.73
C VAL A 100 10.16 -17.70 5.95
N HIS A 101 10.94 -18.07 6.96
CA HIS A 101 10.38 -18.50 8.24
C HIS A 101 9.67 -17.33 8.94
N THR A 102 8.54 -17.59 9.59
CA THR A 102 7.71 -16.52 10.21
C THR A 102 8.48 -15.65 11.20
N SER A 103 9.49 -16.19 11.91
CA SER A 103 10.30 -15.41 12.86
C SER A 103 11.18 -14.33 12.21
N ARG A 104 11.33 -14.37 10.87
CA ARG A 104 12.09 -13.37 10.10
C ARG A 104 11.21 -12.24 9.59
N ILE A 105 9.89 -12.39 9.64
CA ILE A 105 8.95 -11.38 9.17
C ILE A 105 8.93 -10.23 10.17
N VAL A 106 9.27 -9.05 9.69
CA VAL A 106 9.30 -7.81 10.46
C VAL A 106 7.90 -7.21 10.52
N THR A 107 7.25 -7.03 9.35
CA THR A 107 5.88 -6.52 9.29
C THR A 107 5.24 -6.74 7.91
N GLY A 108 3.91 -6.66 7.84
CA GLY A 108 3.21 -6.46 6.57
C GLY A 108 3.34 -5.03 6.08
N LEU A 109 3.60 -4.84 4.79
CA LEU A 109 3.71 -3.54 4.14
C LEU A 109 2.41 -3.17 3.43
N ASN A 110 1.94 -1.95 3.70
CA ASN A 110 0.88 -1.30 2.92
C ASN A 110 1.52 -0.68 1.66
N VAL A 111 1.14 -1.20 0.51
CA VAL A 111 1.60 -0.72 -0.80
C VAL A 111 0.43 -0.48 -1.71
N GLN A 112 0.60 0.43 -2.66
CA GLN A 112 -0.38 0.72 -3.70
C GLN A 112 0.22 0.39 -5.06
N HIS A 113 -0.58 -0.16 -5.98
CA HIS A 113 -0.12 -0.37 -7.36
C HIS A 113 0.23 0.97 -7.99
N ASN A 114 1.37 1.04 -8.67
CA ASN A 114 1.81 2.25 -9.35
C ASN A 114 1.04 2.41 -10.67
N CYS A 115 -0.21 2.84 -10.58
CA CYS A 115 -1.11 2.94 -11.72
C CYS A 115 -0.65 3.97 -12.74
N HIS A 116 0.06 5.03 -12.28
CA HIS A 116 0.62 6.06 -13.14
C HIS A 116 1.63 5.48 -14.15
N LEU A 117 2.47 4.53 -13.73
CA LEU A 117 3.43 3.85 -14.63
C LEU A 117 2.92 2.52 -15.18
N GLY A 118 1.93 1.90 -14.55
CA GLY A 118 1.38 0.60 -14.94
C GLY A 118 0.36 0.65 -16.08
N GLY A 119 0.09 1.83 -16.63
CA GLY A 119 -0.83 2.01 -17.76
C GLY A 119 -2.25 1.52 -17.46
N CYS A 120 -2.66 1.55 -16.19
CA CYS A 120 -3.96 1.07 -15.72
C CYS A 120 -5.09 1.82 -16.41
N GLN A 121 -6.18 1.11 -16.68
CA GLN A 121 -7.33 1.70 -17.35
C GLN A 121 -8.41 2.04 -16.33
N LEU A 122 -8.86 3.29 -16.37
CA LEU A 122 -10.04 3.71 -15.64
C LEU A 122 -11.24 3.70 -16.59
N THR A 123 -12.19 2.80 -16.34
CA THR A 123 -13.44 2.74 -17.09
C THR A 123 -14.51 3.49 -16.31
N LEU A 124 -15.00 4.60 -16.87
CA LEU A 124 -16.09 5.38 -16.30
C LEU A 124 -17.42 4.68 -16.58
N THR A 125 -18.01 4.09 -15.55
CA THR A 125 -19.42 3.65 -15.55
C THR A 125 -20.22 4.50 -14.53
N ARG A 126 -21.33 4.00 -13.97
CA ARG A 126 -21.98 4.61 -12.78
C ARG A 126 -21.01 4.70 -11.59
N THR A 127 -20.00 3.84 -11.55
CA THR A 127 -18.83 3.93 -10.67
C THR A 127 -17.55 3.83 -11.50
N ALA A 128 -16.47 4.49 -11.07
CA ALA A 128 -15.18 4.39 -11.74
C ALA A 128 -14.54 3.04 -11.41
N LEU A 129 -14.37 2.19 -12.43
CA LEU A 129 -13.72 0.88 -12.28
C LEU A 129 -12.26 0.99 -12.74
N LEU A 130 -11.32 0.71 -11.84
CA LEU A 130 -9.89 0.68 -12.15
C LEU A 130 -9.45 -0.75 -12.48
N THR A 131 -8.95 -0.96 -13.69
CA THR A 131 -8.37 -2.23 -14.13
C THR A 131 -6.85 -2.13 -14.15
N HIS A 132 -6.19 -2.88 -13.27
CA HIS A 132 -4.73 -3.00 -13.27
C HIS A 132 -4.27 -3.88 -14.43
N LYS A 133 -3.30 -3.41 -15.22
CA LYS A 133 -2.74 -4.19 -16.34
C LYS A 133 -1.64 -5.16 -15.92
N ASP A 134 -1.00 -4.90 -14.80
CA ASP A 134 0.09 -5.71 -14.28
C ASP A 134 0.07 -5.79 -12.75
N ASN A 135 0.93 -6.64 -12.19
CA ASN A 135 1.17 -6.76 -10.75
C ASN A 135 2.67 -6.65 -10.44
N GLU A 136 3.36 -5.77 -11.16
CA GLU A 136 4.82 -5.70 -11.15
C GLU A 136 5.36 -4.49 -10.40
N ARG A 137 4.63 -3.37 -10.37
CA ARG A 137 5.11 -2.09 -9.81
C ARG A 137 4.20 -1.56 -8.72
N TYR A 138 4.80 -1.20 -7.59
CA TYR A 138 4.09 -0.65 -6.45
C TYR A 138 4.84 0.52 -5.84
N VAL A 139 4.14 1.30 -5.02
CA VAL A 139 4.71 2.33 -4.16
C VAL A 139 4.38 2.03 -2.70
N VAL A 140 5.36 2.20 -1.81
CA VAL A 140 5.19 1.95 -0.37
C VAL A 140 4.48 3.12 0.28
N ASN A 141 3.40 2.85 1.00
CA ASN A 141 2.65 3.87 1.72
C ASN A 141 3.37 4.23 3.05
N LEU A 142 3.98 5.43 3.08
CA LEU A 142 4.67 5.95 4.28
C LEU A 142 3.72 6.27 5.44
N ALA A 143 2.43 6.51 5.16
CA ALA A 143 1.42 6.88 6.13
C ALA A 143 0.59 5.67 6.59
N SER A 144 1.19 4.47 6.58
CA SER A 144 0.50 3.28 7.10
C SER A 144 0.15 3.46 8.58
N LEU A 145 -1.12 3.20 8.92
CA LEU A 145 -1.59 3.18 10.31
C LEU A 145 -0.99 2.00 11.09
N ALA A 146 -0.65 0.92 10.40
CA ALA A 146 0.04 -0.22 10.97
C ALA A 146 1.56 -0.06 10.79
N SER A 147 2.30 -0.10 11.89
CA SER A 147 3.77 -0.05 11.91
C SER A 147 4.38 1.13 11.11
N PRO A 148 4.00 2.39 11.38
CA PRO A 148 4.45 3.55 10.60
C PRO A 148 5.97 3.73 10.57
N ALA A 149 6.66 3.49 11.69
CA ALA A 149 8.12 3.58 11.76
C ALA A 149 8.80 2.62 10.78
N LEU A 150 8.34 1.36 10.74
CA LEU A 150 8.86 0.34 9.82
C LEU A 150 8.57 0.65 8.35
N HIS A 151 7.44 1.32 8.05
CA HIS A 151 7.16 1.77 6.68
C HIS A 151 8.10 2.91 6.24
N ARG A 152 8.43 3.82 7.16
CA ARG A 152 9.40 4.90 6.90
C ARG A 152 10.80 4.33 6.69
N GLU A 153 11.23 3.41 7.54
CA GLU A 153 12.50 2.70 7.42
C GLU A 153 12.57 1.91 6.10
N ALA A 154 11.56 1.09 5.80
CA ALA A 154 11.49 0.32 4.57
C ALA A 154 11.51 1.21 3.32
N SER A 155 10.88 2.39 3.38
CA SER A 155 10.85 3.35 2.28
C SER A 155 12.18 4.08 2.07
N ALA A 156 13.00 4.23 3.12
CA ALA A 156 14.24 5.02 3.10
C ALA A 156 14.03 6.39 2.41
N ILE A 157 12.92 7.06 2.72
CA ILE A 157 12.65 8.42 2.25
C ILE A 157 12.99 9.36 3.39
N VAL A 158 13.94 10.24 3.13
CA VAL A 158 14.28 11.33 4.04
C VAL A 158 13.10 12.30 4.06
N LEU A 159 12.38 12.31 5.19
CA LEU A 159 11.40 13.33 5.48
C LEU A 159 12.16 14.53 6.04
N LYS A 160 12.16 15.65 5.30
CA LYS A 160 12.71 16.89 5.83
C LYS A 160 11.90 17.29 7.06
N SER A 161 12.59 17.58 8.17
CA SER A 161 11.93 18.26 9.28
C SER A 161 11.42 19.60 8.77
N VAL A 162 10.14 19.87 9.04
CA VAL A 162 9.56 21.19 8.79
C VAL A 162 9.84 22.01 10.03
N ASP A 163 10.45 23.17 9.83
CA ASP A 163 10.74 24.11 10.90
C ASP A 163 9.45 24.59 11.59
N GLN A 164 9.53 24.99 12.87
CA GLN A 164 8.35 25.41 13.63
C GLN A 164 7.66 26.64 13.02
N LEU A 165 8.42 27.63 12.53
CA LEU A 165 7.84 28.79 11.87
C LEU A 165 7.22 28.40 10.53
N ALA A 166 7.84 27.48 9.80
CA ALA A 166 7.27 26.95 8.57
C ALA A 166 5.94 26.22 8.82
N TRP A 167 5.79 25.50 9.93
CA TRP A 167 4.51 24.92 10.33
C TRP A 167 3.44 25.97 10.60
N ILE A 168 3.77 27.00 11.37
CA ILE A 168 2.85 28.09 11.70
C ILE A 168 2.38 28.79 10.41
N ASN A 169 3.32 29.12 9.53
CA ASN A 169 3.02 29.76 8.25
C ASN A 169 2.10 28.89 7.40
N VAL A 170 2.38 27.60 7.26
CA VAL A 170 1.53 26.67 6.49
C VAL A 170 0.11 26.58 7.06
N LEU A 171 -0.05 26.61 8.40
CA LEU A 171 -1.37 26.62 9.03
C LEU A 171 -2.14 27.91 8.73
N HIS A 172 -1.48 29.06 8.83
CA HIS A 172 -2.08 30.35 8.49
C HIS A 172 -2.46 30.44 7.01
N ASP A 173 -1.56 30.01 6.12
CA ASP A 173 -1.81 29.98 4.67
C ASP A 173 -2.99 29.07 4.34
N GLY A 174 -3.03 27.88 4.92
CA GLY A 174 -4.12 26.93 4.76
C GLY A 174 -5.46 27.50 5.23
N LEU A 175 -5.48 28.19 6.38
CA LEU A 175 -6.67 28.87 6.89
C LEU A 175 -7.12 30.01 5.97
N GLY A 176 -6.18 30.82 5.47
CA GLY A 176 -6.48 31.90 4.53
C GLY A 176 -7.11 31.40 3.23
N VAL A 177 -6.56 30.32 2.66
CA VAL A 177 -7.13 29.65 1.47
C VAL A 177 -8.53 29.10 1.77
N TRP A 178 -8.72 28.48 2.92
CA TRP A 178 -10.01 27.93 3.34
C TRP A 178 -11.08 29.02 3.48
N CYS A 179 -10.77 30.11 4.21
CA CYS A 179 -11.65 31.26 4.36
C CYS A 179 -12.00 31.89 3.00
N SER A 180 -11.01 32.10 2.15
CA SER A 180 -11.22 32.62 0.79
C SER A 180 -12.14 31.74 -0.06
N ALA A 181 -12.04 30.41 0.07
CA ALA A 181 -12.91 29.47 -0.62
C ALA A 181 -14.37 29.55 -0.13
N ILE A 182 -14.56 29.75 1.19
CA ILE A 182 -15.89 29.98 1.78
C ILE A 182 -16.50 31.28 1.24
N GLU A 183 -15.73 32.37 1.24
CA GLU A 183 -16.20 33.66 0.72
C GLU A 183 -16.58 33.59 -0.76
N LYS A 184 -15.78 32.92 -1.59
CA LYS A 184 -16.09 32.69 -3.01
C LYS A 184 -17.37 31.89 -3.20
N LYS A 185 -17.62 30.88 -2.37
CA LYS A 185 -18.89 30.12 -2.36
C LYS A 185 -20.07 30.99 -1.92
N GLY A 186 -19.88 31.85 -0.92
CA GLY A 186 -20.88 32.83 -0.48
C GLY A 186 -21.27 33.82 -1.57
N LYS A 187 -20.27 34.47 -2.19
CA LYS A 187 -20.45 35.42 -3.30
C LYS A 187 -21.10 34.77 -4.52
N SER A 188 -20.76 33.51 -4.83
CA SER A 188 -21.39 32.75 -5.92
C SER A 188 -22.87 32.43 -5.65
N LYS A 189 -23.23 32.13 -4.39
CA LYS A 189 -24.64 31.94 -3.99
C LYS A 189 -25.44 33.24 -4.06
N VAL A 190 -24.86 34.37 -3.65
CA VAL A 190 -25.49 35.70 -3.75
C VAL A 190 -25.70 36.09 -5.22
N LYS A 191 -24.70 35.86 -6.09
CA LYS A 191 -24.82 36.13 -7.53
C LYS A 191 -25.91 35.28 -8.19
N LYS A 192 -26.07 34.01 -7.78
CA LYS A 192 -27.14 33.13 -8.26
C LYS A 192 -28.53 33.57 -7.77
N LYS A 193 -28.62 34.13 -6.55
CA LYS A 193 -29.86 34.70 -6.00
C LYS A 193 -30.27 36.00 -6.69
N ASN A 194 -29.31 36.86 -7.03
CA ASN A 194 -29.57 38.13 -7.74
C ASN A 194 -29.96 37.92 -9.21
N ILE A 195 -29.46 36.88 -9.89
CA ILE A 195 -29.92 36.52 -11.25
C ILE A 195 -31.37 36.03 -11.22
N GLY A 196 -31.78 35.31 -10.16
CA GLY A 196 -33.18 34.89 -9.97
C GLY A 196 -34.13 36.05 -9.61
N ALA A 197 -33.63 37.14 -9.04
CA ALA A 197 -34.44 38.31 -8.68
C ALA A 197 -34.62 39.32 -9.83
N LEU A 198 -33.74 39.31 -10.84
CA LEU A 198 -33.81 40.23 -11.99
C LEU A 198 -34.84 39.85 -13.07
N THR A 199 -35.62 38.77 -12.90
CA THR A 199 -36.66 38.33 -13.86
C THR A 199 -38.09 38.65 -13.41
N SER A 200 -38.28 39.49 -12.39
CA SER A 200 -39.60 39.89 -11.90
C SER A 200 -39.83 41.39 -12.04
N THR A 201 -40.04 41.86 -13.27
CA THR A 201 -40.77 43.11 -13.52
C THR A 201 -41.63 42.89 -14.78
N MET A 202 -42.90 42.54 -14.55
CA MET A 202 -43.97 42.77 -15.52
C MET A 202 -44.85 43.86 -14.90
N ASP A 203 -44.86 45.00 -15.58
CA ASP A 203 -45.68 46.17 -15.33
C ASP A 203 -47.12 45.87 -15.76
N PRO A 204 -48.15 46.07 -14.93
CA PRO A 204 -49.53 45.92 -15.36
C PRO A 204 -50.14 47.31 -15.53
N GLU A 205 -50.14 47.88 -16.73
CA GLU A 205 -51.21 48.80 -17.10
C GLU A 205 -51.38 49.04 -18.60
N LEU A 206 -52.68 49.08 -18.96
CA LEU A 206 -53.34 49.76 -20.07
C LEU A 206 -53.69 48.95 -21.36
N VAL A 207 -54.96 48.53 -21.35
CA VAL A 207 -56.01 48.51 -22.41
C VAL A 207 -55.79 47.65 -23.65
#